data_AF-A0A9Q6S847-F1
#
_entry.id   AF-A0A9Q6S847-F1
#
_cell.length_a   1.000
_cell.length_b   1.000
_cell.length_c   1.000
_cell.angle_alpha   90.00
_cell.angle_beta   90.00
_cell.angle_gamma   90.00
#
_symmetry.space_group_name_H-M   'P 1'
#
loop_
_entity.id
_entity.type
_entity.pdbx_description
1 polymer ?
#
loop_
_entity_poly.entity_id
_entity_poly.type
_entity_poly.pdbx_seq_one_letter_code
_entity_poly.pdbx_strand_id
1 'polypeptide(L)'
;MKFLPASTLAAAIAVASTAAIAADSGANDNLSCAIGYVTGVGGAADSMREYLATPDRDRYRYISEHPIQCQVNDEGRATGCVGVENLRKEKVSVYDDIDSATMSVVARIELEHGQTYPVIIVVQKKDVRCDD
;
A
#
# COMPACT_ATOMS: atom_id res chain seq x y z
N MET A 1 -61.67 -42.06 23.69
CA MET A 1 -60.22 -42.05 24.00
C MET A 1 -59.53 -41.45 22.78
N LYS A 2 -59.15 -40.17 22.70
CA LYS A 2 -58.32 -39.30 23.56
C LYS A 2 -56.82 -39.44 23.22
N PHE A 3 -56.38 -38.49 22.37
CA PHE A 3 -55.07 -37.88 22.09
C PHE A 3 -53.83 -38.71 21.75
N LEU A 4 -53.10 -38.24 20.73
CA LEU A 4 -51.66 -37.91 20.74
C LEU A 4 -51.30 -37.21 19.41
N PRO A 5 -51.05 -35.88 19.37
CA PRO A 5 -50.33 -35.28 18.26
C PRO A 5 -48.81 -35.37 18.52
N ALA A 6 -48.08 -36.03 17.62
CA ALA A 6 -46.63 -36.05 17.64
C ALA A 6 -46.10 -34.65 17.30
N SER A 7 -45.46 -34.03 18.28
CA SER A 7 -44.75 -32.76 18.16
C SER A 7 -43.42 -32.98 17.45
N THR A 8 -43.27 -32.47 16.23
CA THR A 8 -41.97 -32.34 15.57
C THR A 8 -41.52 -30.88 15.69
N LEU A 9 -40.59 -30.67 16.61
CA LEU A 9 -39.90 -29.40 16.83
C LEU A 9 -38.97 -29.14 15.63
N ALA A 10 -39.35 -28.23 14.73
CA ALA A 10 -38.45 -27.76 13.68
C ALA A 10 -37.48 -26.73 14.28
N ALA A 11 -36.24 -27.14 14.53
CA ALA A 11 -35.16 -26.22 14.86
C ALA A 11 -34.73 -25.48 13.59
N ALA A 12 -35.23 -24.26 13.39
CA ALA A 12 -34.71 -23.37 12.36
C ALA A 12 -33.55 -22.56 12.95
N ILE A 13 -32.36 -22.81 12.40
CA ILE A 13 -31.08 -22.23 12.78
C ILE A 13 -31.13 -20.73 12.50
N ALA A 14 -30.96 -19.91 13.54
CA ALA A 14 -30.71 -18.50 13.38
C ALA A 14 -29.33 -18.33 12.73
N VAL A 15 -29.30 -18.03 11.44
CA VAL A 15 -28.09 -17.54 10.78
C VAL A 15 -27.92 -16.09 11.23
N ALA A 16 -27.22 -15.91 12.35
CA ALA A 16 -26.67 -14.61 12.68
C ALA A 16 -25.59 -14.32 11.64
N SER A 17 -25.93 -13.59 10.59
CA SER A 17 -24.95 -12.90 9.76
C SER A 17 -24.31 -11.87 10.66
N THR A 18 -23.23 -12.25 11.34
CA THR A 18 -22.32 -11.29 11.94
C THR A 18 -21.76 -10.48 10.79
N ALA A 19 -22.34 -9.31 10.52
CA ALA A 19 -21.69 -8.31 9.70
C ALA A 19 -20.31 -8.11 10.33
N ALA A 20 -19.26 -8.42 9.57
CA ALA A 20 -17.91 -8.12 9.97
C ALA A 20 -17.81 -6.60 10.09
N ILE A 21 -17.98 -6.09 11.30
CA ILE A 21 -17.58 -4.75 11.68
C ILE A 21 -16.07 -4.71 11.54
N ALA A 22 -15.59 -4.12 10.44
CA ALA A 22 -14.21 -3.70 10.34
C ALA A 22 -13.94 -2.77 11.53
N ALA A 23 -13.12 -3.24 12.46
CA ALA A 23 -12.70 -2.45 13.60
C ALA A 23 -11.85 -1.29 13.06
N ASP A 24 -12.44 -0.11 13.00
CA ASP A 24 -11.66 1.12 13.03
C ASP A 24 -11.08 1.23 14.45
N SER A 25 -9.87 0.69 14.58
CA SER A 25 -8.99 0.92 15.72
C SER A 25 -8.24 2.21 15.37
N GLY A 26 -8.64 3.32 15.94
CA GLY A 26 -8.22 3.64 17.31
C GLY A 26 -6.82 4.23 17.22
N ALA A 27 -6.75 5.55 17.36
CA ALA A 27 -5.57 6.40 17.45
C ALA A 27 -4.25 5.63 17.72
N ASN A 28 -3.60 5.24 16.64
CA ASN A 28 -2.17 4.95 16.59
C ASN A 28 -1.63 5.82 15.45
N ASP A 29 -0.39 6.29 15.56
CA ASP A 29 0.35 7.10 14.58
C ASP A 29 0.57 6.42 13.20
N ASN A 30 -0.27 5.43 12.83
CA ASN A 30 -0.28 4.75 11.55
C ASN A 30 -1.29 5.41 10.62
N LEU A 31 -0.85 5.70 9.39
CA LEU A 31 -1.67 6.30 8.35
C LEU A 31 -2.81 5.33 7.98
N SER A 32 -4.04 5.59 8.46
CA SER A 32 -5.21 4.69 8.28
C SER A 32 -6.02 5.01 7.01
N CYS A 33 -5.36 5.28 5.88
CA CYS A 33 -6.06 5.51 4.61
C CYS A 33 -5.67 4.50 3.56
N ALA A 34 -6.66 3.97 2.83
CA ALA A 34 -6.42 3.02 1.74
C ALA A 34 -5.80 3.71 0.51
N ILE A 35 -6.11 5.00 0.32
CA ILE A 35 -5.68 5.80 -0.82
C ILE A 35 -5.10 7.11 -0.29
N GLY A 36 -4.00 7.55 -0.90
CA GLY A 36 -3.37 8.83 -0.59
C GLY A 36 -2.62 9.42 -1.77
N TYR A 37 -1.96 10.54 -1.53
CA TYR A 37 -1.04 11.18 -2.46
C TYR A 37 0.35 11.29 -1.82
N VAL A 38 1.38 11.02 -2.61
CA VAL A 38 2.77 11.17 -2.18
C VAL A 38 3.40 12.36 -2.86
N THR A 39 4.03 13.23 -2.06
CA THR A 39 4.89 14.31 -2.55
C THR A 39 6.25 14.19 -1.88
N GLY A 40 7.23 13.61 -2.58
CA GLY A 40 8.52 13.29 -1.98
C GLY A 40 9.31 12.31 -2.85
N VAL A 41 10.12 11.47 -2.20
CA VAL A 41 10.90 10.43 -2.88
C VAL A 41 10.39 9.07 -2.44
N GLY A 42 10.22 8.18 -3.42
CA GLY A 42 9.94 6.76 -3.18
C GLY A 42 10.81 5.87 -4.02
N GLY A 43 10.98 4.62 -3.64
CA GLY A 43 11.80 3.70 -4.42
C GLY A 43 11.79 2.27 -3.93
N ALA A 44 12.65 1.44 -4.53
CA ALA A 44 12.90 0.10 -4.04
C ALA A 44 13.42 0.15 -2.59
N ALA A 45 13.08 -0.84 -1.76
CA ALA A 45 13.38 -0.79 -0.32
C ALA A 45 14.87 -0.53 0.00
N ASP A 46 15.77 -1.24 -0.70
CA ASP A 46 17.22 -1.07 -0.47
C ASP A 46 17.74 0.26 -1.01
N SER A 47 17.30 0.67 -2.20
CA SER A 47 17.66 1.98 -2.77
C SER A 47 17.11 3.14 -1.95
N MET A 48 15.92 3.00 -1.36
CA MET A 48 15.33 4.00 -0.48
C MET A 48 16.13 4.10 0.83
N ARG A 49 16.60 2.97 1.38
CA ARG A 49 17.48 2.96 2.56
C ARG A 49 18.78 3.70 2.29
N GLU A 50 19.40 3.46 1.13
CA GLU A 50 20.63 4.14 0.71
C GLU A 50 20.41 5.64 0.46
N TYR A 51 19.30 6.01 -0.20
CA TYR A 51 18.89 7.40 -0.39
C TYR A 51 18.73 8.14 0.96
N LEU A 52 18.09 7.50 1.95
CA LEU A 52 17.90 8.10 3.27
C LEU A 52 19.23 8.25 4.03
N ALA A 53 20.18 7.33 3.83
CA ALA A 53 21.53 7.42 4.38
C ALA A 53 22.43 8.42 3.64
N THR A 54 22.05 8.84 2.42
CA THR A 54 22.79 9.83 1.63
C THR A 54 22.71 11.21 2.28
N PRO A 55 23.84 11.94 2.42
CA PRO A 55 23.84 13.32 2.93
C PRO A 55 22.90 14.23 2.14
N ASP A 56 22.22 15.16 2.80
CA ASP A 56 21.20 16.02 2.17
C ASP A 56 21.67 16.74 0.90
N ARG A 57 22.93 17.22 0.90
CA ARG A 57 23.55 17.89 -0.26
C ARG A 57 23.70 16.99 -1.48
N ASP A 58 23.75 15.68 -1.28
CA ASP A 58 24.03 14.66 -2.30
C ASP A 58 22.74 13.94 -2.75
N ARG A 59 21.63 14.08 -2.01
CA ARG A 59 20.34 13.44 -2.31
C ARG A 59 19.78 13.77 -3.70
N TYR A 60 19.92 15.02 -4.14
CA TYR A 60 19.47 15.43 -5.47
C TYR A 60 20.19 14.65 -6.58
N ARG A 61 21.51 14.49 -6.45
CA ARG A 61 22.33 13.73 -7.38
C ARG A 61 21.99 12.24 -7.34
N TYR A 62 21.78 11.69 -6.14
CA TYR A 62 21.41 10.28 -5.97
C TYR A 62 20.18 9.91 -6.79
N ILE A 63 19.11 10.74 -6.74
CA ILE A 63 17.88 10.51 -7.51
C ILE A 63 18.16 10.47 -9.01
N SER A 64 19.01 11.37 -9.52
CA SER A 64 19.32 11.42 -10.96
C SER A 64 20.21 10.26 -11.43
N GLU A 65 21.06 9.73 -10.55
CA GLU A 65 21.99 8.64 -10.88
C GLU A 65 21.35 7.25 -10.72
N HIS A 66 20.32 7.14 -9.89
CA HIS A 66 19.63 5.89 -9.57
C HIS A 66 18.12 6.00 -9.86
N PRO A 67 17.71 6.27 -11.12
CA PRO A 67 16.29 6.31 -11.47
C PRO A 67 15.67 4.94 -11.25
N ILE A 68 14.40 4.93 -10.85
CA ILE A 68 13.67 3.69 -10.63
C ILE A 68 13.60 2.86 -11.92
N GLN A 69 13.91 1.58 -11.79
CA GLN A 69 13.86 0.61 -12.87
C GLN A 69 13.30 -0.68 -12.31
N CYS A 70 12.40 -1.32 -13.04
CA CYS A 70 11.83 -2.61 -12.69
C CYS A 70 11.80 -3.54 -13.90
N GLN A 71 11.76 -4.83 -13.65
CA GLN A 71 11.48 -5.84 -14.66
C GLN A 71 9.97 -5.99 -14.79
N VAL A 72 9.45 -5.78 -15.99
CA VAL A 72 8.03 -6.01 -16.31
C VAL A 72 7.90 -7.38 -16.96
N ASN A 73 7.07 -8.25 -16.40
CA ASN A 73 6.78 -9.55 -17.00
C ASN A 73 5.64 -9.47 -18.04
N ASP A 74 5.37 -10.57 -18.75
CA ASP A 74 4.31 -10.64 -19.77
C ASP A 74 2.89 -10.36 -19.24
N GLU A 75 2.68 -10.47 -17.92
CA GLU A 75 1.41 -10.12 -17.25
C GLU A 75 1.31 -8.64 -16.87
N GLY A 76 2.34 -7.84 -17.15
CA GLY A 76 2.42 -6.43 -16.78
C GLY A 76 2.73 -6.18 -15.30
N ARG A 77 3.29 -7.16 -14.59
CA ARG A 77 3.72 -7.02 -13.19
C ARG A 77 5.15 -6.50 -13.15
N ALA A 78 5.34 -5.38 -12.45
CA ALA A 78 6.66 -4.87 -12.13
C ALA A 78 7.27 -5.64 -10.94
N THR A 79 8.49 -6.13 -11.12
CA THR A 79 9.24 -6.91 -10.13
C THR A 79 10.72 -6.53 -10.15
N GLY A 80 11.47 -6.94 -9.12
CA GLY A 80 12.92 -6.74 -9.08
C GLY A 80 13.34 -5.28 -9.21
N CYS A 81 12.55 -4.36 -8.63
CA CYS A 81 12.78 -2.93 -8.76
C CYS A 81 14.05 -2.50 -8.02
N VAL A 82 14.75 -1.53 -8.60
CA VAL A 82 15.90 -0.82 -8.04
C VAL A 82 15.76 0.68 -8.29
N GLY A 83 16.50 1.49 -7.54
CA GLY A 83 16.49 2.95 -7.70
C GLY A 83 15.35 3.64 -6.96
N VAL A 84 15.25 4.95 -7.20
CA VAL A 84 14.30 5.86 -6.57
C VAL A 84 13.69 6.79 -7.61
N GLU A 85 12.57 7.42 -7.25
CA GLU A 85 11.89 8.40 -8.07
C GLU A 85 11.29 9.53 -7.23
N ASN A 86 11.17 10.70 -7.86
CA ASN A 86 10.51 11.86 -7.28
C ASN A 86 9.01 11.84 -7.62
N LEU A 87 8.19 11.68 -6.59
CA LEU A 87 6.74 11.60 -6.69
C LEU A 87 6.15 13.00 -6.49
N ARG A 88 5.37 13.46 -7.48
CA ARG A 88 4.79 14.81 -7.48
C ARG A 88 3.28 14.74 -7.34
N LYS A 89 2.82 14.61 -6.09
CA LYS A 89 1.40 14.39 -5.77
C LYS A 89 0.87 13.13 -6.48
N GLU A 90 1.69 12.08 -6.48
CA GLU A 90 1.34 10.81 -7.13
C GLU A 90 0.26 10.11 -6.32
N LYS A 91 -0.80 9.63 -6.99
CA LYS A 91 -1.89 8.92 -6.32
C LYS A 91 -1.44 7.49 -6.05
N VAL A 92 -1.53 7.07 -4.79
CA VAL A 92 -1.05 5.76 -4.35
C VAL A 92 -2.10 5.01 -3.56
N SER A 93 -2.01 3.69 -3.59
CA SER A 93 -2.70 2.83 -2.62
C SER A 93 -1.74 2.48 -1.50
N VAL A 94 -2.14 2.71 -0.25
CA VAL A 94 -1.34 2.31 0.91
C VAL A 94 -1.37 0.80 1.02
N TYR A 95 -0.21 0.18 1.22
CA TYR A 95 -0.08 -1.28 1.26
C TYR A 95 0.23 -1.78 2.67
N ASP A 96 1.35 -1.35 3.26
CA ASP A 96 1.78 -1.80 4.58
C ASP A 96 2.72 -0.80 5.26
N ASP A 97 2.67 -0.74 6.58
CA ASP A 97 3.61 0.01 7.41
C ASP A 97 4.90 -0.78 7.59
N ILE A 98 6.05 -0.22 7.17
CA ILE A 98 7.34 -0.91 7.28
C ILE A 98 7.97 -0.65 8.65
N ASP A 99 8.03 0.62 9.05
CA ASP A 99 8.58 1.05 10.34
C ASP A 99 7.93 2.38 10.80
N SER A 100 8.53 3.06 11.78
CA SER A 100 8.01 4.33 12.30
C SER A 100 8.11 5.51 11.32
N ALA A 101 8.96 5.42 10.30
CA ALA A 101 9.28 6.51 9.37
C ALA A 101 8.89 6.19 7.91
N THR A 102 8.82 4.92 7.54
CA THR A 102 8.57 4.47 6.16
C THR A 102 7.38 3.53 6.06
N MET A 103 6.78 3.51 4.86
CA MET A 103 5.70 2.61 4.52
C MET A 103 5.79 2.20 3.05
N SER A 104 5.17 1.08 2.71
CA SER A 104 5.03 0.62 1.33
C SER A 104 3.71 1.11 0.72
N VAL A 105 3.78 1.53 -0.53
CA VAL A 105 2.63 1.99 -1.31
C VAL A 105 2.70 1.42 -2.72
N VAL A 106 1.55 1.30 -3.37
CA VAL A 106 1.46 0.99 -4.81
C VAL A 106 1.30 2.31 -5.55
N ALA A 107 2.30 2.68 -6.36
CA ALA A 107 2.28 3.86 -7.23
C ALA A 107 2.25 3.43 -8.71
N ARG A 108 1.69 4.26 -9.59
CA ARG A 108 1.82 4.05 -11.04
C ARG A 108 3.04 4.78 -11.54
N ILE A 109 4.06 4.03 -11.93
CA ILE A 109 5.36 4.56 -12.32
C ILE A 109 5.60 4.29 -13.80
N GLU A 110 6.13 5.29 -14.50
CA GLU A 110 6.56 5.16 -15.89
C GLU A 110 7.88 4.38 -15.95
N LEU A 111 7.90 3.27 -16.67
CA LEU A 111 9.09 2.41 -16.79
C LEU A 111 9.55 2.24 -18.24
N GLU A 112 8.61 2.01 -19.16
CA GLU A 112 8.90 1.69 -20.56
C GLU A 112 8.20 2.67 -21.49
N HIS A 113 8.94 3.57 -22.14
CA HIS A 113 8.46 4.43 -23.24
C HIS A 113 7.10 5.11 -22.98
N GLY A 114 6.89 5.72 -21.81
CA GLY A 114 5.61 6.36 -21.48
C GLY A 114 4.56 5.44 -20.84
N GLN A 115 4.84 4.14 -20.70
CA GLN A 115 3.90 3.19 -20.11
C GLN A 115 4.06 3.10 -18.59
N THR A 116 2.93 3.22 -17.90
CA THR A 116 2.88 3.21 -16.43
C THR A 116 2.47 1.84 -15.89
N TYR A 117 3.22 1.33 -14.92
CA TYR A 117 2.96 0.06 -14.24
C TYR A 117 2.70 0.28 -12.75
N PRO A 118 1.85 -0.53 -12.11
CA PRO A 118 1.73 -0.53 -10.66
C PRO A 118 3.01 -1.12 -10.04
N VAL A 119 3.69 -0.32 -9.23
CA VAL A 119 4.93 -0.70 -8.55
C VAL A 119 4.76 -0.55 -7.05
N ILE A 120 5.16 -1.57 -6.29
CA ILE A 120 5.29 -1.45 -4.83
C ILE A 120 6.62 -0.76 -4.54
N ILE A 121 6.53 0.41 -3.93
CA ILE A 121 7.68 1.23 -3.53
C ILE A 121 7.59 1.61 -2.07
N VAL A 122 8.73 1.92 -1.47
CA VAL A 122 8.86 2.47 -0.13
C VAL A 122 8.89 3.99 -0.20
N VAL A 123 8.12 4.64 0.66
CA VAL A 123 8.07 6.11 0.81
C VAL A 123 8.19 6.48 2.29
N GLN A 124 8.54 7.74 2.59
CA GLN A 124 8.47 8.24 3.97
C GLN A 124 7.04 8.60 4.33
N LYS A 125 6.57 8.21 5.52
CA LYS A 125 5.22 8.53 6.02
C LYS A 125 4.91 10.03 6.01
N LYS A 126 5.92 10.86 6.31
CA LYS A 126 5.79 12.33 6.29
C LYS A 126 5.45 12.92 4.91
N ASP A 127 5.74 12.18 3.84
CA ASP A 127 5.53 12.59 2.45
C ASP A 127 4.16 12.13 1.91
N VAL A 128 3.39 11.37 2.71
CA VAL A 128 2.05 10.86 2.36
C VAL A 128 0.95 11.74 2.95
N ARG A 129 -0.09 12.01 2.15
CA ARG A 129 -1.33 12.66 2.56
C ARG A 129 -2.50 11.77 2.17
N CYS A 130 -3.43 11.53 3.09
CA CYS A 130 -4.62 10.76 2.77
C CYS A 130 -5.53 11.52 1.78
N ASP A 131 -6.20 10.77 0.91
CA ASP A 131 -7.34 11.28 0.12
C ASP A 131 -8.50 11.48 1.12
N ASP A 132 -9.16 12.64 1.08
CA ASP A 132 -10.29 12.98 1.96
C ASP A 132 -11.61 12.35 1.47
#